data_AF-A0A9E0RXA2-F1
#
_entry.id   AF-A0A9E0RXA2-F1
#
_cell.length_a   1.000
_cell.length_b   1.000
_cell.length_c   1.000
_cell.angle_alpha   90.00
_cell.angle_beta   90.00
_cell.angle_gamma   90.00
#
_symmetry.space_group_name_H-M   'P 1'
#
loop_
_entity.id
_entity.type
_entity.pdbx_description
1 polymer ?
#
loop_
_entity_poly.entity_id
_entity_poly.type
_entity_poly.pdbx_seq_one_letter_code
_entity_poly.pdbx_strand_id
1 'polypeptide(L)'
;MKEPYFWRAGLDPKSREAAPLTRLLLSPLAWLYRNVTEWKLTHTTPLDVPAKVICVGNITAGGVGKSPVVAAIRKRLNGLTDQRIATLSRGYGGKLKGPLRVNPDQHSAE
;
A
#
# COMPACT_ATOMS: atom_id res chain seq x y z
N MET A 1 19.89 13.33 -10.87
CA MET A 1 19.24 13.88 -9.65
C MET A 1 20.02 13.36 -8.45
N LYS A 2 20.53 14.25 -7.58
CA LYS A 2 21.28 13.85 -6.38
C LYS A 2 20.28 13.33 -5.35
N GLU A 3 20.60 12.22 -4.68
CA GLU A 3 19.70 11.65 -3.67
C GLU A 3 19.47 12.65 -2.52
N PRO A 4 18.24 12.77 -2.00
CA PRO A 4 17.96 13.59 -0.82
C PRO A 4 18.75 13.13 0.40
N TYR A 5 19.16 14.07 1.25
CA TYR A 5 20.09 13.82 2.36
C TYR A 5 19.62 12.76 3.37
N PHE A 6 18.30 12.57 3.53
CA PHE A 6 17.71 11.62 4.47
C PHE A 6 17.82 10.13 4.02
N TRP A 7 18.26 9.87 2.78
CA TRP A 7 18.57 8.51 2.31
C TRP A 7 20.00 8.07 2.62
N ARG A 8 20.86 8.99 3.09
CA ARG A 8 22.27 8.67 3.39
C ARG A 8 22.40 8.07 4.78
N ALA A 9 22.88 6.83 4.81
CA ALA A 9 23.30 6.13 6.02
C ALA A 9 24.35 6.98 6.79
N GLY A 10 24.23 7.03 8.12
CA GLY A 10 25.24 7.62 9.02
C GLY A 10 25.28 9.14 9.17
N LEU A 11 24.54 9.93 8.38
CA LEU A 11 24.61 11.41 8.41
C LEU A 11 23.41 12.11 9.08
N ASP A 12 22.27 11.42 9.24
CA ASP A 12 21.07 11.99 9.84
C ASP A 12 20.78 11.33 11.22
N PRO A 13 20.76 12.08 12.34
CA PRO A 13 20.39 11.55 13.66
C PRO A 13 18.93 11.07 13.75
N LYS A 14 18.10 11.32 12.72
CA LYS A 14 16.76 10.74 12.54
C LYS A 14 16.74 9.61 11.49
N SER A 15 17.88 9.24 10.91
CA SER A 15 17.97 8.12 9.96
C SER A 15 17.64 6.78 10.64
N ARG A 16 17.20 5.81 9.84
CA ARG A 16 16.90 4.44 10.31
C ARG A 16 18.10 3.73 10.96
N GLU A 17 19.32 4.21 10.71
CA GLU A 17 20.54 3.69 11.30
C GLU A 17 20.88 4.35 12.64
N ALA A 18 20.27 5.48 12.98
CA ALA A 18 20.53 6.23 14.21
C ALA A 18 19.88 5.61 15.47
N ALA A 19 19.10 4.53 15.34
CA ALA A 19 18.40 3.90 16.47
C ALA A 19 18.62 2.37 16.56
N PRO A 20 19.88 1.91 16.72
CA PRO A 20 20.22 0.49 16.76
C PRO A 20 19.58 -0.24 17.95
N LEU A 21 19.48 0.44 19.11
CA LEU A 21 18.89 -0.13 20.32
C LEU A 21 17.38 -0.36 20.17
N THR A 22 16.63 0.60 19.63
CA THR A 22 15.18 0.43 19.42
C THR A 22 14.90 -0.65 18.40
N ARG A 23 15.71 -0.77 17.35
CA ARG A 23 15.62 -1.86 16.37
C ARG A 23 15.86 -3.22 17.02
N LEU A 24 16.87 -3.33 17.90
CA LEU A 24 17.14 -4.57 18.62
C LEU A 24 15.97 -4.95 19.52
N LEU A 25 15.44 -3.99 20.29
CA LEU A 25 14.32 -4.20 21.20
C LEU A 25 13.02 -4.57 20.46
N LEU A 26 12.79 -4.00 19.27
CA LEU A 26 11.62 -4.33 18.43
C LEU A 26 11.82 -5.60 17.57
N SER A 27 13.02 -6.17 17.53
CA SER A 27 13.31 -7.34 16.69
C SER A 27 12.46 -8.58 17.03
N PRO A 28 12.14 -8.90 18.30
CA PRO A 28 11.27 -10.03 18.60
C PRO A 28 9.84 -9.79 18.10
N LEU A 29 9.35 -8.56 18.22
CA LEU A 29 8.03 -8.17 17.71
C LEU A 29 7.97 -8.22 16.18
N ALA A 30 9.05 -7.80 15.51
CA ALA A 30 9.17 -7.90 14.06
C ALA A 30 9.17 -9.36 13.58
N TRP A 31 9.86 -10.25 14.30
CA TRP A 31 9.83 -11.68 14.02
C TRP A 31 8.42 -12.25 14.18
N LEU A 32 7.73 -11.93 15.28
CA LEU A 32 6.34 -12.36 15.48
C LEU A 32 5.42 -11.87 14.36
N TYR A 33 5.49 -10.57 14.02
CA TYR A 33 4.72 -9.98 12.94
C TYR A 33 4.97 -10.67 11.59
N ARG A 34 6.24 -10.98 11.29
CA ARG A 34 6.63 -11.72 10.10
C ARG A 34 6.01 -13.12 10.07
N ASN A 35 6.17 -13.90 11.14
CA ASN A 35 5.65 -15.27 11.21
C ASN A 35 4.11 -15.29 11.06
N VAL A 36 3.40 -14.36 11.73
CA VAL A 36 1.95 -14.23 11.58
C VAL A 36 1.57 -13.87 10.14
N THR A 37 2.33 -12.97 9.48
CA THR A 37 2.08 -12.59 8.08
C THR A 37 2.32 -13.77 7.13
N GLU A 38 3.41 -14.51 7.29
CA GLU A 38 3.72 -15.71 6.51
C GLU A 38 2.66 -16.80 6.71
N TRP A 39 2.24 -17.03 7.96
CA TRP A 39 1.15 -17.94 8.28
C TRP A 39 -0.15 -17.53 7.57
N LYS A 40 -0.54 -16.26 7.66
CA LYS A 40 -1.74 -15.76 6.96
C LYS A 40 -1.65 -15.96 5.45
N LEU A 41 -0.51 -15.65 4.83
CA LEU A 41 -0.34 -15.80 3.38
C LEU A 41 -0.45 -17.25 2.92
N THR A 42 0.10 -18.19 3.70
CA THR A 42 0.08 -19.62 3.38
C THR A 42 -1.26 -20.29 3.68
N HIS A 43 -2.04 -19.76 4.63
CA HIS A 43 -3.33 -20.31 5.06
C HIS A 43 -4.55 -19.58 4.46
N THR A 44 -4.34 -18.54 3.64
CA THR A 44 -5.45 -17.85 2.96
C THR A 44 -5.82 -18.60 1.69
N THR A 45 -7.09 -18.99 1.57
CA THR A 45 -7.64 -19.54 0.33
C THR A 45 -7.86 -18.42 -0.68
N PRO A 46 -7.19 -18.41 -1.84
CA PRO A 46 -7.40 -17.39 -2.86
C PRO A 46 -8.83 -17.49 -3.42
N LEU A 47 -9.47 -16.34 -3.62
CA LEU A 47 -10.74 -16.26 -4.33
C LEU A 47 -10.47 -16.06 -5.81
N ASP A 48 -10.94 -16.99 -6.64
CA ASP A 48 -10.97 -16.78 -8.08
C ASP A 48 -12.19 -15.93 -8.45
N VAL A 49 -11.95 -14.89 -9.25
CA VAL A 49 -12.98 -13.96 -9.68
C VAL A 49 -13.00 -13.92 -11.21
N PRO A 50 -14.17 -13.83 -11.85
CA PRO A 50 -14.29 -13.79 -13.31
C PRO A 50 -13.93 -12.39 -13.88
N ALA A 51 -12.80 -11.81 -13.43
CA ALA A 51 -12.31 -10.51 -13.84
C ALA A 51 -10.77 -10.49 -13.84
N LYS A 52 -10.18 -9.63 -14.68
CA LYS A 52 -8.73 -9.37 -14.64
C LYS A 52 -8.42 -8.46 -13.46
N VAL A 53 -7.60 -8.93 -12.53
CA VAL A 53 -7.23 -8.19 -11.30
C VAL A 53 -5.78 -7.75 -11.37
N ILE A 54 -5.54 -6.46 -11.13
CA ILE A 54 -4.19 -5.88 -11.02
C ILE A 54 -4.03 -5.34 -9.60
N CYS A 55 -3.15 -5.95 -8.81
CA CYS A 55 -2.84 -5.52 -7.45
C CYS A 55 -1.66 -4.53 -7.45
N VAL A 56 -1.90 -3.29 -6.99
CA VAL A 56 -0.83 -2.28 -6.83
C VAL A 56 -0.52 -2.10 -5.35
N GLY A 57 0.63 -2.61 -4.93
CA GLY A 57 1.10 -2.58 -3.55
C GLY A 57 2.50 -1.98 -3.40
N ASN A 58 2.97 -1.88 -2.16
CA ASN A 58 4.36 -1.56 -1.85
C ASN A 58 4.80 -2.33 -0.59
N ILE A 59 6.11 -2.56 -0.47
CA ILE A 59 6.73 -3.28 0.64
C ILE A 59 6.90 -2.37 1.87
N THR A 60 7.04 -1.06 1.68
CA THR A 60 7.20 -0.08 2.77
C THR A 60 5.91 0.67 3.10
N ALA A 61 5.70 0.92 4.39
CA ALA A 61 4.68 1.84 4.87
C ALA A 61 5.08 3.30 4.56
N GLY A 62 4.10 4.13 4.18
CA GLY A 62 4.31 5.53 3.82
C GLY A 62 3.77 5.95 2.45
N GLY A 63 4.04 7.21 2.09
CA GLY A 63 3.60 7.89 0.86
C GLY A 63 4.39 7.52 -0.41
N VAL A 64 4.48 6.23 -0.71
CA VAL A 64 5.22 5.63 -1.85
C VAL A 64 4.51 5.73 -3.21
N GLY A 65 3.59 6.67 -3.39
CA GLY A 65 3.03 6.96 -4.73
C GLY A 65 2.11 5.89 -5.32
N LYS A 66 1.58 4.94 -4.53
CA LYS A 66 0.63 3.91 -5.01
C LYS A 66 -0.56 4.52 -5.75
N SER A 67 -1.18 5.58 -5.21
CA SER A 67 -2.36 6.20 -5.80
C SER A 67 -2.07 6.86 -7.16
N PRO A 68 -1.00 7.66 -7.34
CA PRO A 68 -0.56 8.11 -8.67
C PRO A 68 -0.32 6.96 -9.67
N VAL A 69 0.30 5.86 -9.24
CA VAL A 69 0.56 4.69 -10.10
C VAL A 69 -0.75 4.05 -10.56
N VAL A 70 -1.71 3.86 -9.64
CA VAL A 70 -3.04 3.33 -9.98
C VAL A 70 -3.76 4.23 -10.99
N ALA A 71 -3.71 5.54 -10.81
CA ALA A 71 -4.31 6.49 -11.74
C ALA A 71 -3.68 6.42 -13.15
N ALA A 72 -2.35 6.30 -13.21
CA ALA A 72 -1.63 6.14 -14.47
C ALA A 72 -1.98 4.83 -15.20
N ILE A 73 -2.04 3.71 -14.46
CA ILE A 73 -2.45 2.40 -15.00
C ILE A 73 -3.87 2.49 -15.56
N ARG A 74 -4.82 3.03 -14.78
CA ARG A 74 -6.22 3.19 -15.23
C ARG A 74 -6.32 4.03 -16.50
N LYS A 75 -5.61 5.18 -16.55
CA LYS A 75 -5.60 6.04 -17.74
C LYS A 75 -5.06 5.31 -18.96
N ARG A 76 -3.99 4.51 -18.79
CA ARG A 76 -3.40 3.75 -19.89
C ARG A 76 -4.33 2.65 -20.39
N LEU A 77 -4.98 1.92 -19.48
CA LEU A 77 -5.91 0.83 -19.84
C LEU A 77 -7.16 1.36 -20.56
N ASN A 78 -7.72 2.49 -20.11
CA ASN A 78 -8.84 3.13 -20.80
C ASN A 78 -8.57 3.44 -22.29
N GLY A 79 -7.31 3.64 -22.67
CA GLY A 79 -6.92 3.90 -24.07
C GLY A 79 -6.55 2.65 -24.87
N LEU A 80 -6.52 1.46 -24.25
CA LEU A 80 -6.07 0.21 -24.87
C LEU A 80 -7.17 -0.84 -24.97
N THR A 81 -8.31 -0.64 -24.29
CA THR A 81 -9.37 -1.64 -24.16
C THR A 81 -10.72 -0.99 -23.87
N ASP A 82 -11.79 -1.57 -24.40
CA ASP A 82 -13.18 -1.16 -24.16
C ASP A 82 -13.79 -1.79 -22.88
N GLN A 83 -12.98 -2.48 -22.07
CA GLN A 83 -13.45 -3.12 -20.85
C GLN A 83 -13.78 -2.11 -19.75
N ARG A 84 -14.77 -2.44 -18.91
CA ARG A 84 -15.12 -1.65 -17.73
C ARG A 84 -14.03 -1.78 -16.68
N ILE A 85 -13.38 -0.67 -16.34
CA ILE A 85 -12.30 -0.63 -15.35
C ILE A 85 -12.82 -0.04 -14.04
N ALA A 86 -12.64 -0.77 -12.95
CA ALA A 86 -12.93 -0.32 -11.59
C ALA A 86 -11.65 -0.26 -10.75
N THR A 87 -11.57 0.73 -9.85
CA THR A 87 -10.47 0.84 -8.88
C THR A 87 -11.01 0.54 -7.50
N LEU A 88 -10.39 -0.40 -6.80
CA LEU A 88 -10.71 -0.73 -5.42
C LEU A 88 -9.71 -0.03 -4.49
N SER A 89 -10.24 0.64 -3.47
CA SER A 89 -9.47 1.24 -2.39
C SER A 89 -9.99 0.71 -1.06
N ARG A 90 -9.09 0.57 -0.08
CA ARG A 90 -9.46 0.15 1.28
C ARG A 90 -10.30 1.19 2.03
N GLY A 91 -10.29 2.45 1.60
CA GLY A 91 -11.01 3.53 2.29
C GLY A 91 -10.44 3.83 3.69
N TYR A 92 -9.12 3.72 3.86
CA TYR A 92 -8.46 3.97 5.16
C TYR A 92 -8.76 5.38 5.67
N GLY A 93 -9.25 5.49 6.90
CA GLY A 93 -9.71 6.75 7.50
C GLY A 93 -11.18 7.12 7.20
N GLY A 94 -11.85 6.38 6.32
CA GLY A 94 -13.27 6.59 6.02
C GLY A 94 -14.20 6.10 7.15
N LYS A 95 -15.35 6.77 7.29
CA LYS A 95 -16.37 6.46 8.31
C LYS A 95 -17.49 5.54 7.80
N LEU A 96 -17.65 5.47 6.48
CA LEU A 96 -18.72 4.70 5.83
C LEU A 96 -18.37 3.20 5.83
N LYS A 97 -19.37 2.37 6.15
CA LYS A 97 -19.20 0.92 6.25
C LYS A 97 -19.52 0.21 4.94
N GLY A 98 -18.86 -0.94 4.73
CA GLY A 98 -19.16 -1.87 3.64
C GLY A 98 -18.44 -1.55 2.33
N PRO A 99 -18.70 -2.34 1.27
CA PRO A 99 -18.26 -2.03 -0.07
C PRO A 99 -19.06 -0.83 -0.60
N LEU A 100 -18.40 0.33 -0.67
CA LEU A 100 -19.02 1.57 -1.12
C LEU A 100 -18.54 1.94 -2.52
N ARG A 101 -19.48 2.11 -3.45
CA ARG A 101 -19.18 2.82 -4.69
C ARG A 101 -19.10 4.31 -4.37
N VAL A 102 -17.90 4.87 -4.47
CA VAL A 102 -17.70 6.30 -4.24
C VAL A 102 -18.41 7.11 -5.33
N ASN A 103 -19.35 7.97 -4.92
CA ASN A 103 -19.99 8.96 -5.76
C ASN A 103 -19.49 10.35 -5.33
N PRO A 104 -18.75 11.08 -6.17
CA PRO A 104 -18.23 12.41 -5.84
C PRO A 104 -19.30 13.44 -5.48
N ASP A 105 -20.54 13.27 -5.96
CA ASP A 105 -21.64 14.20 -5.69
C ASP A 105 -22.26 13.99 -4.30
N GLN A 106 -22.02 12.83 -3.68
CA GLN A 106 -22.64 12.43 -2.42
C GLN A 106 -21.62 12.16 -1.30
N HIS A 107 -20.38 11.84 -1.66
CA HIS A 107 -19.33 11.46 -0.72
C HIS A 107 -18.16 12.42 -0.80
N SER A 108 -17.81 13.03 0.32
CA SER A 108 -16.59 13.81 0.51
C SER A 108 -15.55 13.02 1.31
N ALA A 109 -14.33 13.57 1.40
CA ALA A 109 -13.25 13.00 2.19
C ALA A 109 -13.23 13.50 3.65
N GLU A 110 -14.25 14.24 4.10
CA GLU A 110 -14.35 14.89 5.41
C GLU A 110 -15.09 14.03 6.47
#